data_AF-A0A822JD46-F1
#
_entry.id   AF-A0A822JD46-F1
#
_cell.length_a   1.000
_cell.length_b   1.000
_cell.length_c   1.000
_cell.angle_alpha   90.00
_cell.angle_beta   90.00
_cell.angle_gamma   90.00
#
_symmetry.space_group_name_H-M   'P 1'
#
loop_
_entity.id
_entity.type
_entity.pdbx_description
1 polymer ?
#
loop_
_entity_poly.entity_id
_entity_poly.type
_entity_poly.pdbx_seq_one_letter_code
_entity_poly.pdbx_strand_id
1 'polypeptide(L)'
;MDTLNGFEELSVDKEHSQVKVPIMHVELALNARYFIKGGEIGYCRLLINGVKGSGLRGRLAAAAAKNYIGRTIFCFVSQTSEGKKLITVPALFEKEPTFDDKLDLGGLIINTYFPDDFKKSAAQVHQEHLHSLNGKQISNDKDNLKKSLLELPKKGIEILKSYR
;
A
#
# COMPACT_ATOMS: atom_id res chain seq x y z
N MET A 1 -7.65 3.55 -17.96
CA MET A 1 -6.95 2.46 -17.26
C MET A 1 -7.90 1.97 -16.19
N ASP A 2 -8.40 0.77 -16.43
CA ASP A 2 -9.70 0.34 -15.96
C ASP A 2 -9.59 -0.38 -14.62
N THR A 3 -10.63 -0.22 -13.81
CA THR A 3 -10.82 -0.94 -12.55
C THR A 3 -10.66 -2.45 -12.79
N LEU A 4 -10.03 -3.17 -11.85
CA LEU A 4 -9.91 -4.62 -11.95
C LEU A 4 -11.29 -5.27 -12.03
N ASN A 5 -11.41 -6.34 -12.82
CA ASN A 5 -12.70 -7.00 -13.00
C ASN A 5 -13.28 -7.49 -11.65
N GLY A 6 -14.56 -7.19 -11.43
CA GLY A 6 -15.29 -7.52 -10.21
C GLY A 6 -15.00 -6.61 -9.01
N PHE A 7 -14.16 -5.58 -9.16
CA PHE A 7 -13.96 -4.57 -8.13
C PHE A 7 -14.87 -3.36 -8.38
N GLU A 8 -15.47 -2.86 -7.30
CA GLU A 8 -16.20 -1.59 -7.27
C GLU A 8 -15.32 -0.51 -6.64
N GLU A 9 -15.42 0.71 -7.16
CA GLU A 9 -14.72 1.86 -6.58
C GLU A 9 -15.51 2.46 -5.41
N LEU A 10 -14.80 2.78 -4.34
CA LEU A 10 -15.37 3.45 -3.17
C LEU A 10 -15.25 4.97 -3.33
N SER A 11 -16.38 5.66 -3.14
CA SER A 11 -16.37 7.10 -2.93
C SER A 11 -15.82 7.42 -1.55
N VAL A 12 -14.88 8.35 -1.49
CA VAL A 12 -14.21 8.77 -0.25
C VAL A 12 -14.16 10.29 -0.16
N ASP A 13 -14.03 10.79 1.06
CA ASP A 13 -13.84 12.22 1.31
C ASP A 13 -12.47 12.72 0.84
N LYS A 14 -12.26 14.03 0.97
CA LYS A 14 -11.02 14.69 0.56
C LYS A 14 -9.80 14.19 1.36
N GLU A 15 -9.97 13.90 2.64
CA GLU A 15 -8.89 13.45 3.53
C GLU A 15 -8.33 12.10 3.06
N HIS A 16 -9.21 11.18 2.68
CA HIS A 16 -8.81 9.88 2.17
C HIS A 16 -8.36 9.93 0.71
N SER A 17 -8.81 10.92 -0.08
CA SER A 17 -8.38 11.07 -1.48
C SER A 17 -6.94 11.61 -1.64
N GLN A 18 -6.40 12.29 -0.62
CA GLN A 18 -5.07 12.89 -0.65
C GLN A 18 -4.27 12.50 0.59
N VAL A 19 -3.34 11.57 0.41
CA VAL A 19 -2.54 11.00 1.49
C VAL A 19 -1.10 11.49 1.40
N LYS A 20 -0.51 11.87 2.53
CA LYS A 20 0.92 12.15 2.65
C LYS A 20 1.59 11.00 3.38
N VAL A 21 2.67 10.48 2.79
CA VAL A 21 3.40 9.32 3.29
C VAL A 21 4.85 9.72 3.54
N PRO A 22 5.26 9.96 4.79
CA PRO A 22 6.68 10.13 5.13
C PRO A 22 7.42 8.79 5.07
N ILE A 23 8.54 8.77 4.34
CA ILE A 23 9.48 7.65 4.23
C ILE A 23 10.90 8.19 4.43
N MET A 24 11.56 7.78 5.52
CA MET A 24 12.86 8.31 5.94
C MET A 24 12.90 9.85 5.96
N HIS A 25 13.67 10.47 5.06
CA HIS A 25 13.85 11.93 4.95
C HIS A 25 13.00 12.56 3.82
N VAL A 26 12.07 11.79 3.26
CA VAL A 26 11.22 12.18 2.12
C VAL A 26 9.75 12.04 2.51
N GLU A 27 8.91 12.96 2.07
CA GLU A 27 7.45 12.88 2.14
C GLU A 27 6.90 12.75 0.72
N LEU A 28 6.13 11.69 0.47
CA LEU A 28 5.37 11.50 -0.75
C LEU A 28 3.98 12.08 -0.57
N ALA A 29 3.49 12.84 -1.55
CA ALA A 29 2.09 13.18 -1.68
C ALA A 29 1.46 12.23 -2.71
N LEU A 30 0.33 11.63 -2.34
CA LEU A 30 -0.34 10.58 -3.08
C LEU A 30 -1.82 10.94 -3.28
N ASN A 31 -2.31 10.80 -4.51
CA ASN A 31 -3.75 10.72 -4.76
C ASN A 31 -4.18 9.26 -4.60
N ALA A 32 -5.09 9.00 -3.67
CA ALA A 32 -5.57 7.65 -3.37
C ALA A 32 -6.96 7.40 -3.95
N ARG A 33 -7.15 6.22 -4.52
CA ARG A 33 -8.44 5.67 -4.93
C ARG A 33 -8.57 4.27 -4.36
N TYR A 34 -9.77 3.86 -3.99
CA TYR A 34 -10.00 2.65 -3.21
C TYR A 34 -11.03 1.77 -3.91
N PHE A 35 -10.79 0.46 -3.89
CA PHE A 35 -11.57 -0.51 -4.61
C PHE A 35 -11.79 -1.75 -3.76
N ILE A 36 -12.96 -2.36 -3.87
CA ILE A 36 -13.32 -3.55 -3.10
C ILE A 36 -13.99 -4.60 -4.00
N LYS A 37 -13.78 -5.87 -3.70
CA LYS A 37 -14.47 -7.00 -4.34
C LYS A 37 -15.18 -7.79 -3.25
N GLY A 38 -16.50 -7.61 -3.16
CA GLY A 38 -17.30 -8.20 -2.09
C GLY A 38 -16.86 -7.70 -0.71
N GLY A 39 -16.71 -8.62 0.25
CA GLY A 39 -16.09 -8.36 1.55
C GLY A 39 -14.75 -9.07 1.75
N GLU A 40 -14.16 -9.62 0.68
CA GLU A 40 -13.00 -10.51 0.76
C GLU A 40 -11.68 -9.78 0.51
N ILE A 41 -11.63 -8.95 -0.55
CA ILE A 41 -10.40 -8.31 -1.02
C ILE A 41 -10.64 -6.83 -1.31
N GLY A 42 -9.76 -5.99 -0.80
CA GLY A 42 -9.70 -4.56 -1.11
C GLY A 42 -8.34 -4.19 -1.69
N TYR A 43 -8.30 -3.14 -2.51
CA TYR A 43 -7.03 -2.53 -2.90
C TYR A 43 -7.13 -1.02 -3.03
N CYS A 44 -6.02 -0.34 -2.78
CA CYS A 44 -5.87 1.08 -3.04
C CYS A 44 -4.86 1.33 -4.16
N ARG A 45 -5.18 2.32 -4.98
CA ARG A 45 -4.34 2.88 -6.02
C ARG A 45 -3.78 4.19 -5.49
N LEU A 46 -2.48 4.29 -5.35
CA LEU A 46 -1.79 5.47 -4.83
C LEU A 46 -0.93 6.08 -5.94
N LEU A 47 -1.42 7.15 -6.55
CA LEU A 47 -0.70 7.90 -7.59
C LEU A 47 0.23 8.91 -6.91
N ILE A 48 1.53 8.80 -7.16
CA ILE A 48 2.53 9.75 -6.65
C ILE A 48 2.36 11.07 -7.41
N ASN A 49 1.95 12.12 -6.71
CA ASN A 49 1.74 13.45 -7.29
C ASN A 49 2.77 14.49 -6.81
N GLY A 50 3.54 14.18 -5.77
CA GLY A 50 4.54 15.09 -5.22
C GLY A 50 5.54 14.39 -4.31
N VAL A 51 6.72 15.00 -4.19
CA VAL A 51 7.84 14.51 -3.36
C VAL A 51 8.50 15.70 -2.69
N LYS A 52 8.67 15.64 -1.37
CA LYS A 52 9.31 16.70 -0.58
C LYS A 52 10.40 16.12 0.31
N GLY A 53 11.60 16.69 0.28
CA GLY A 53 12.72 16.28 1.13
C GLY A 53 12.96 17.22 2.30
N SER A 54 13.31 16.69 3.47
CA SER A 54 13.72 17.47 4.65
C SER A 54 15.23 17.37 4.91
N GLY A 55 15.89 18.50 5.16
CA GLY A 55 17.34 18.55 5.36
C GLY A 55 18.17 18.24 4.10
N LEU A 56 19.50 18.20 4.22
CA LEU A 56 20.39 17.99 3.07
C LEU A 56 20.23 16.58 2.46
N ARG A 57 20.25 15.53 3.30
CA ARG A 57 20.04 14.15 2.86
C ARG A 57 18.65 13.93 2.25
N GLY A 58 17.61 14.50 2.85
CA GLY A 58 16.26 14.41 2.32
C GLY A 58 16.07 15.13 1.00
N ARG A 59 16.72 16.27 0.78
CA ARG A 59 16.69 16.96 -0.53
C ARG A 59 17.32 16.13 -1.64
N LEU A 60 18.45 15.45 -1.36
CA LEU A 60 19.09 14.54 -2.32
C LEU A 60 18.21 13.33 -2.61
N ALA A 61 17.68 12.68 -1.57
CA ALA A 61 16.77 11.55 -1.72
C ALA A 61 15.48 11.95 -2.46
N ALA A 62 14.91 13.12 -2.16
CA ALA A 62 13.74 13.64 -2.86
C ALA A 62 14.05 13.95 -4.32
N ALA A 63 15.24 14.45 -4.65
CA ALA A 63 15.63 14.68 -6.04
C ALA A 63 15.68 13.37 -6.83
N ALA A 64 16.22 12.29 -6.26
CA ALA A 64 16.17 10.95 -6.87
C ALA A 64 14.73 10.44 -7.00
N ALA A 65 13.91 10.64 -5.96
CA ALA A 65 12.54 10.15 -5.91
C ALA A 65 11.55 10.94 -6.80
N LYS A 66 11.91 12.13 -7.31
CA LYS A 66 11.08 12.87 -8.28
C LYS A 66 10.79 12.06 -9.54
N ASN A 67 11.66 11.13 -9.92
CA ASN A 67 11.45 10.22 -11.06
C ASN A 67 10.29 9.23 -10.87
N TYR A 68 9.74 9.14 -9.65
CA TYR A 68 8.55 8.35 -9.35
C TYR A 68 7.24 9.15 -9.44
N ILE A 69 7.28 10.48 -9.62
CA ILE A 69 6.07 11.28 -9.84
C ILE A 69 5.35 10.77 -11.11
N GLY A 70 4.03 10.62 -11.02
CA GLY A 70 3.21 10.02 -12.07
C GLY A 70 3.14 8.50 -12.03
N ARG A 71 4.01 7.83 -11.25
CA ARG A 71 3.91 6.38 -11.02
C ARG A 71 2.81 6.07 -10.02
N THR A 72 2.24 4.88 -10.15
CA THR A 72 1.15 4.39 -9.33
C THR A 72 1.61 3.17 -8.53
N ILE A 73 1.31 3.18 -7.23
CA ILE A 73 1.48 2.06 -6.32
C ILE A 73 0.12 1.37 -6.15
N PHE A 74 0.12 0.04 -6.13
CA PHE A 74 -1.07 -0.76 -5.82
C PHE A 74 -0.85 -1.54 -4.54
N CYS A 75 -1.70 -1.34 -3.55
CA CYS A 75 -1.65 -2.09 -2.28
C CYS A 75 -2.94 -2.88 -2.10
N PHE A 76 -2.82 -4.16 -1.79
CA PHE A 76 -3.96 -5.05 -1.56
C PHE A 76 -4.07 -5.41 -0.07
N VAL A 77 -5.29 -5.62 0.39
CA VAL A 77 -5.59 -6.06 1.75
C VAL A 77 -6.72 -7.08 1.73
N SER A 78 -6.55 -8.14 2.51
CA SER A 78 -7.59 -9.12 2.87
C SER A 78 -7.48 -9.42 4.36
N GLN A 79 -8.56 -9.91 4.96
CA GLN A 79 -8.56 -10.35 6.35
C GLN A 79 -8.84 -11.84 6.43
N THR A 80 -8.05 -12.58 7.21
CA THR A 80 -8.31 -14.00 7.47
C THR A 80 -9.44 -14.16 8.49
N SER A 81 -10.06 -15.33 8.55
CA SER A 81 -11.07 -15.66 9.58
C SER A 81 -10.53 -15.55 11.01
N GLU A 82 -9.22 -15.72 11.20
CA GLU A 82 -8.52 -15.50 12.48
C GLU A 82 -8.33 -14.02 12.85
N GLY A 83 -8.77 -13.08 12.00
CA GLY A 83 -8.63 -11.65 12.25
C GLY A 83 -7.30 -11.03 11.82
N LYS A 84 -6.38 -11.82 11.22
CA LYS A 84 -5.11 -11.31 10.70
C LYS A 84 -5.32 -10.62 9.36
N LYS A 85 -4.64 -9.50 9.12
CA LYS A 85 -4.73 -8.75 7.87
C LYS A 85 -3.55 -9.09 6.98
N LEU A 86 -3.81 -9.67 5.81
CA LEU A 86 -2.79 -9.89 4.79
C LEU A 86 -2.71 -8.65 3.90
N ILE A 87 -1.54 -8.02 3.85
CA ILE A 87 -1.26 -6.83 3.07
C ILE A 87 -0.19 -7.16 2.05
N THR A 88 -0.43 -6.81 0.79
CA THR A 88 0.56 -6.91 -0.30
C THR A 88 0.88 -5.52 -0.82
N VAL A 89 2.16 -5.14 -0.78
CA VAL A 89 2.62 -3.79 -1.10
C VAL A 89 3.95 -3.81 -1.88
N PRO A 90 4.16 -2.94 -2.88
CA PRO A 90 5.48 -2.73 -3.46
C PRO A 90 6.37 -1.99 -2.46
N ALA A 91 7.57 -2.51 -2.24
CA ALA A 91 8.61 -1.77 -1.52
C ALA A 91 9.12 -0.64 -2.42
N LEU A 92 9.21 0.58 -1.87
CA LEU A 92 9.60 1.79 -2.61
C LEU A 92 11.11 1.94 -2.84
N PHE A 93 11.90 1.17 -2.10
CA PHE A 93 13.36 1.24 -2.08
C PHE A 93 13.91 -0.18 -2.19
N GLU A 94 15.05 -0.34 -2.86
CA GLU A 94 15.68 -1.64 -3.17
C GLU A 94 16.14 -2.45 -1.94
N LYS A 95 16.13 -1.85 -0.74
CA LYS A 95 16.54 -2.54 0.48
C LYS A 95 15.41 -3.36 1.07
N GLU A 96 15.71 -4.61 1.40
CA GLU A 96 14.81 -5.49 2.16
C GLU A 96 14.29 -4.82 3.45
N PRO A 97 13.04 -5.11 3.86
CA PRO A 97 12.46 -4.51 5.05
C PRO A 97 13.18 -5.09 6.27
N THR A 98 13.60 -4.23 7.19
CA THR A 98 14.15 -4.65 8.49
C THR A 98 13.23 -4.13 9.59
N PHE A 99 12.31 -4.98 10.03
CA PHE A 99 11.34 -4.61 11.05
C PHE A 99 12.06 -4.32 12.38
N ASP A 100 11.84 -3.13 12.94
CA ASP A 100 12.27 -2.78 14.29
C ASP A 100 11.21 -3.30 15.26
N ASP A 101 11.61 -4.09 16.26
CA ASP A 101 10.74 -4.78 17.25
C ASP A 101 9.83 -3.83 18.07
N LYS A 102 9.97 -2.51 17.88
CA LYS A 102 9.17 -1.47 18.54
C LYS A 102 7.75 -1.32 17.97
N LEU A 103 7.46 -1.87 16.79
CA LEU A 103 6.15 -1.76 16.15
C LEU A 103 5.38 -3.07 16.32
N ASP A 104 4.23 -3.01 16.99
CA ASP A 104 3.35 -4.19 17.12
C ASP A 104 2.68 -4.50 15.77
N LEU A 105 3.19 -5.54 15.12
CA LEU A 105 2.70 -6.07 13.84
C LEU A 105 1.95 -7.40 14.01
N GLY A 106 1.63 -7.84 15.23
CA GLY A 106 1.09 -9.17 15.49
C GLY A 106 -0.21 -9.51 14.75
N GLY A 107 -0.98 -8.49 14.35
CA GLY A 107 -2.20 -8.63 13.55
C GLY A 107 -2.02 -8.52 12.04
N LEU A 108 -0.80 -8.30 11.54
CA LEU A 108 -0.50 -8.04 10.14
C LEU A 108 0.41 -9.12 9.54
N ILE A 109 0.08 -9.57 8.33
CA ILE A 109 0.94 -10.39 7.48
C ILE A 109 1.31 -9.50 6.29
N ILE A 110 2.59 -9.17 6.15
CA ILE A 110 3.06 -8.19 5.17
C ILE A 110 3.90 -8.90 4.11
N ASN A 111 3.44 -8.86 2.86
CA ASN A 111 4.19 -9.33 1.71
C ASN A 111 4.68 -8.13 0.89
N THR A 112 6.00 -7.99 0.83
CA THR A 112 6.66 -6.88 0.14
C THR A 112 7.45 -7.40 -1.04
N TYR A 113 7.37 -6.72 -2.16
CA TYR A 113 8.14 -7.05 -3.36
C TYR A 113 8.98 -5.85 -3.79
N PHE A 114 10.17 -6.12 -4.30
CA PHE A 114 11.17 -5.14 -4.74
C PHE A 114 11.20 -5.12 -6.27
N PRO A 115 10.50 -4.18 -6.93
CA PRO A 115 10.58 -4.07 -8.37
C PRO A 115 11.74 -3.17 -8.77
N ASP A 116 12.50 -3.57 -9.79
CA ASP A 116 13.53 -2.73 -10.43
C ASP A 116 12.95 -1.46 -11.08
N ASP A 117 11.62 -1.30 -11.16
CA ASP A 117 11.00 -0.23 -11.95
C ASP A 117 9.57 0.24 -11.55
N PHE A 118 8.92 -0.28 -10.50
CA PHE A 118 7.50 0.02 -10.17
C PHE A 118 6.50 -0.11 -11.34
N LYS A 119 6.80 -0.93 -12.35
CA LYS A 119 5.99 -1.07 -13.57
C LYS A 119 4.90 -2.14 -13.50
N LYS A 120 4.72 -2.84 -12.37
CA LYS A 120 3.69 -3.87 -12.25
C LYS A 120 2.30 -3.26 -12.35
N SER A 121 1.47 -3.83 -13.21
CA SER A 121 0.04 -3.49 -13.32
C SER A 121 -0.73 -3.97 -12.10
N ALA A 122 -1.91 -3.39 -11.86
CA ALA A 122 -2.82 -3.84 -10.79
C ALA A 122 -3.12 -5.35 -10.88
N ALA A 123 -3.20 -5.91 -12.09
CA ALA A 123 -3.46 -7.33 -12.30
C ALA A 123 -2.33 -8.21 -11.80
N GLN A 124 -1.07 -7.82 -12.02
CA GLN A 124 0.10 -8.59 -11.55
C GLN A 124 0.16 -8.62 -10.02
N VAL A 125 -0.02 -7.46 -9.38
CA VAL A 125 -0.02 -7.37 -7.91
C VAL A 125 -1.21 -8.12 -7.31
N HIS A 126 -2.37 -8.09 -7.96
CA HIS A 126 -3.53 -8.89 -7.55
C HIS A 126 -3.25 -10.39 -7.59
N GLN A 127 -2.58 -10.90 -8.64
CA GLN A 127 -2.21 -12.32 -8.71
C GLN A 127 -1.25 -12.73 -7.58
N GLU A 128 -0.29 -11.89 -7.24
CA GLU A 128 0.62 -12.12 -6.11
C GLU A 128 -0.13 -12.13 -4.77
N HIS A 129 -1.11 -11.24 -4.62
CA HIS A 129 -2.00 -11.23 -3.47
C HIS A 129 -2.81 -12.52 -3.37
N LEU A 130 -3.46 -12.95 -4.47
CA LEU A 130 -4.22 -14.21 -4.52
C LEU A 130 -3.34 -15.41 -4.19
N HIS A 131 -2.12 -15.47 -4.73
CA HIS A 131 -1.16 -16.52 -4.40
C HIS A 131 -0.84 -16.56 -2.89
N SER A 132 -0.73 -15.39 -2.26
CA SER A 132 -0.49 -15.26 -0.82
C SER A 132 -1.69 -15.68 0.05
N LEU A 133 -2.91 -15.62 -0.51
CA LEU A 133 -4.15 -16.06 0.15
C LEU A 133 -4.37 -17.57 0.03
N ASN A 134 -3.59 -18.27 -0.77
CA ASN A 134 -3.83 -19.67 -1.08
C ASN A 134 -3.78 -20.54 0.20
N GLY A 135 -4.81 -21.36 0.41
CA GLY A 135 -4.98 -22.17 1.62
C GLY A 135 -5.39 -21.40 2.88
N LYS A 136 -5.70 -20.10 2.80
CA LYS A 136 -6.20 -19.29 3.92
C LYS A 136 -7.72 -19.14 3.84
N GLN A 137 -8.39 -19.22 4.97
CA GLN A 137 -9.81 -18.89 5.06
C GLN A 137 -9.96 -17.36 5.18
N ILE A 138 -10.63 -16.75 4.21
CA ILE A 138 -10.80 -15.30 4.11
C ILE A 138 -12.14 -14.89 4.72
N SER A 139 -12.12 -13.82 5.50
CA SER A 139 -13.32 -13.17 6.03
C SER A 139 -14.06 -12.44 4.91
N ASN A 140 -15.40 -12.45 4.96
CA ASN A 140 -16.25 -11.71 4.03
C ASN A 140 -16.93 -10.49 4.70
N ASP A 141 -16.27 -9.90 5.70
CA ASP A 141 -16.75 -8.71 6.38
C ASP A 141 -16.39 -7.44 5.59
N LYS A 142 -17.34 -7.00 4.76
CA LYS A 142 -17.19 -5.83 3.88
C LYS A 142 -16.92 -4.53 4.66
N ASP A 143 -17.57 -4.31 5.79
CA ASP A 143 -17.46 -3.05 6.54
C ASP A 143 -16.10 -2.93 7.21
N ASN A 144 -15.63 -4.02 7.83
CA ASN A 144 -14.31 -4.06 8.43
C ASN A 144 -13.19 -4.04 7.36
N LEU A 145 -13.40 -4.69 6.22
CA LEU A 145 -12.49 -4.60 5.08
C LEU A 145 -12.39 -3.15 4.57
N LYS A 146 -13.52 -2.46 4.41
CA LYS A 146 -13.57 -1.05 4.01
C LYS A 146 -12.80 -0.17 5.00
N LYS A 147 -13.02 -0.33 6.30
CA LYS A 147 -12.28 0.40 7.34
C LYS A 147 -10.76 0.16 7.21
N SER A 148 -10.36 -1.10 7.09
CA SER A 148 -8.96 -1.49 6.96
C SER A 148 -8.31 -0.92 5.70
N LEU A 149 -9.06 -0.90 4.59
CA LEU A 149 -8.62 -0.38 3.32
C LEU A 149 -8.41 1.14 3.34
N LEU A 150 -9.30 1.90 3.99
CA LEU A 150 -9.14 3.35 4.14
C LEU A 150 -7.96 3.71 5.04
N GLU A 151 -7.68 2.90 6.07
CA GLU A 151 -6.51 3.03 6.92
C GLU A 151 -5.21 2.58 6.24
N LEU A 152 -5.30 1.77 5.18
CA LEU A 152 -4.14 1.11 4.56
C LEU A 152 -3.05 2.09 4.10
N PRO A 153 -3.34 3.24 3.47
CA PRO A 153 -2.30 4.20 3.11
C PRO A 153 -1.61 4.78 4.34
N LYS A 154 -2.35 5.06 5.42
CA LYS A 154 -1.80 5.57 6.69
C LYS A 154 -0.99 4.50 7.43
N LYS A 155 -1.45 3.25 7.48
CA LYS A 155 -0.70 2.13 8.06
C LYS A 155 0.49 1.71 7.21
N GLY A 156 0.35 1.83 5.89
CA GLY A 156 1.43 1.65 4.92
C GLY A 156 2.59 2.59 5.16
N ILE A 157 2.35 3.80 5.70
CA ILE A 157 3.43 4.71 6.17
C ILE A 157 4.27 4.04 7.24
N GLU A 158 3.65 3.46 8.26
CA GLU A 158 4.39 2.81 9.35
C GLU A 158 5.13 1.57 8.85
N ILE A 159 4.52 0.81 7.93
CA ILE A 159 5.18 -0.31 7.26
C ILE A 159 6.41 0.17 6.47
N LEU A 160 6.30 1.27 5.72
CA LEU A 160 7.39 1.86 4.93
C LEU A 160 8.47 2.56 5.78
N LYS A 161 8.14 3.02 7.00
CA LYS A 161 9.12 3.55 7.96
C LYS A 161 10.01 2.46 8.55
N SER A 162 9.53 1.22 8.58
CA SER A 162 10.30 0.04 9.03
C SER A 162 11.35 -0.41 8.00
N TYR A 163 11.64 0.39 6.98
CA TYR A 163 12.75 0.15 6.04
C TYR A 163 13.91 1.06 6.43
N ARG A 164 15.02 0.48 6.94
CA ARG A 164 16.29 1.19 7.20
C ARG A 164 17.28 1.05 6.04
#